data_AF-A0AAE9R7N9-F1
#
_entry.id   AF-A0AAE9R7N9-F1
#
_cell.length_a   1.000
_cell.length_b   1.000
_cell.length_c   1.000
_cell.angle_alpha   90.00
_cell.angle_beta   90.00
_cell.angle_gamma   90.00
#
_symmetry.space_group_name_H-M   'P 1'
#
loop_
_entity.id
_entity.type
_entity.pdbx_description
1 polymer ?
#
loop_
_entity_poly.entity_id
_entity_poly.type
_entity_poly.pdbx_seq_one_letter_code
_entity_poly.pdbx_strand_id
1 'polypeptide(L)' 'MNETLYIFLEGKAKGWFEDTVNVVRKNGKIFDFVLDGEKIQPHEVVSIEIFDDVIKEISSYLN' A
#
# COMPACT_ATOMS: atom_id res chain seq x y z
N MET A 1 6.42 14.23 5.04
CA MET A 1 5.87 13.13 4.20
C MET A 1 5.69 11.92 5.09
N ASN A 2 4.52 11.27 5.09
CA ASN A 2 4.30 10.03 5.85
C ASN A 2 5.22 8.93 5.29
N GLU A 3 5.86 8.13 6.16
CA GLU A 3 6.67 6.95 5.78
C GLU A 3 5.88 5.99 4.88
N THR A 4 4.60 5.75 5.18
CA THR A 4 3.70 4.97 4.33
C THR A 4 3.58 5.58 2.94
N LEU A 5 3.45 6.90 2.80
CA LEU A 5 3.36 7.52 1.47
C LEU A 5 4.67 7.34 0.70
N TYR A 6 5.81 7.47 1.37
CA TYR A 6 7.13 7.32 0.76
C TYR A 6 7.31 5.91 0.16
N ILE A 7 7.01 4.84 0.92
CA ILE A 7 7.26 3.46 0.46
C ILE A 7 6.41 3.10 -0.76
N PHE A 8 5.17 3.58 -0.85
CA PHE A 8 4.31 3.33 -2.02
C PHE A 8 4.82 4.06 -3.26
N LEU A 9 5.25 5.31 -3.12
CA LEU A 9 5.83 6.08 -4.23
C LEU A 9 7.16 5.49 -4.69
N GLU A 10 7.99 5.04 -3.75
CA GLU A 10 9.25 4.35 -4.06
C GLU A 10 8.99 3.03 -4.80
N GLY A 11 8.02 2.24 -4.35
CA GLY A 11 7.65 0.99 -5.02
C GLY A 11 7.14 1.22 -6.45
N LYS A 12 6.34 2.27 -6.68
CA LYS A 12 5.91 2.65 -8.04
C LYS A 12 7.09 3.06 -8.91
N ALA A 13 8.01 3.87 -8.39
CA ALA A 13 9.21 4.28 -9.11
C ALA A 13 10.13 3.10 -9.45
N LYS A 14 10.15 2.06 -8.61
CA LYS A 14 10.89 0.81 -8.83
C LYS A 14 10.16 -0.20 -9.73
N GLY A 15 8.92 0.11 -10.15
CA GLY A 15 8.13 -0.76 -11.01
C GLY A 15 7.53 -1.98 -10.30
N TRP A 16 7.33 -1.92 -8.99
CA TRP A 16 6.73 -3.01 -8.22
C TRP A 16 5.22 -3.13 -8.42
N PHE A 17 4.58 -2.03 -8.86
CA PHE A 17 3.13 -1.94 -9.03
C PHE A 17 2.79 -1.46 -10.44
N GLU A 18 1.82 -2.14 -11.06
CA GLU A 18 1.13 -1.63 -12.24
C GLU A 18 -0.01 -0.70 -11.79
N ASP A 19 -1.25 -0.97 -12.20
CA ASP A 19 -2.42 -0.17 -11.83
C ASP A 19 -2.96 -0.53 -10.44
N THR A 20 -2.60 -1.72 -9.94
CA THR A 20 -3.05 -2.24 -8.65
C THR A 20 -1.90 -2.67 -7.75
N VAL A 21 -2.16 -2.70 -6.44
CA VAL A 21 -1.22 -3.11 -5.40
C VAL A 21 -1.93 -3.98 -4.34
N ASN A 22 -1.25 -4.99 -3.80
CA ASN A 22 -1.75 -5.74 -2.65
C ASN A 22 -1.49 -4.92 -1.37
N VAL A 23 -2.54 -4.33 -0.82
CA VAL A 23 -2.48 -3.44 0.35
C VAL A 23 -2.69 -4.21 1.64
N VAL A 24 -1.82 -3.99 2.62
CA VAL A 24 -2.00 -4.43 4.01
C VAL A 24 -2.70 -3.32 4.79
N ARG A 25 -3.85 -3.64 5.37
CA ARG A 25 -4.59 -2.72 6.24
C ARG A 25 -4.43 -3.08 7.72
N LYS A 26 -4.22 -2.06 8.55
CA LYS A 26 -4.19 -2.15 10.01
C LYS A 26 -5.19 -1.19 10.61
N ASN A 27 -6.16 -1.72 11.37
CA ASN A 27 -7.26 -0.93 11.94
C ASN A 27 -8.02 -0.09 10.88
N GLY A 28 -8.24 -0.67 9.71
CA GLY A 28 -8.94 -0.04 8.58
C GLY A 28 -8.11 0.96 7.77
N LYS A 29 -6.89 1.31 8.20
CA LYS A 29 -6.00 2.22 7.47
C LYS A 29 -4.93 1.47 6.68
N ILE A 30 -4.51 2.07 5.58
CA ILE A 30 -3.38 1.59 4.77
C ILE A 30 -2.11 1.67 5.61
N PHE A 31 -1.43 0.54 5.71
CA PHE A 31 -0.24 0.39 6.54
C PHE A 31 0.99 0.04 5.69
N ASP A 32 0.85 -0.95 4.79
CA ASP A 32 1.95 -1.47 3.97
C ASP A 32 1.39 -2.11 2.67
N PHE A 33 2.26 -2.74 1.87
CA PHE A 33 1.89 -3.59 0.74
C PHE A 33 2.62 -4.95 0.79
N VAL A 34 2.17 -5.89 -0.04
CA VAL A 34 2.77 -7.22 -0.22
C VAL A 34 3.17 -7.39 -1.69
N LEU A 35 4.41 -7.75 -1.94
CA LEU A 35 4.89 -8.09 -3.29
C LEU A 35 4.56 -9.53 -3.66
N ASP A 36 4.52 -9.80 -4.97
CA ASP A 36 4.30 -11.15 -5.47
C ASP A 36 5.37 -12.11 -4.93
N GLY A 37 4.91 -13.23 -4.34
CA GLY A 37 5.78 -14.24 -3.75
C GLY A 37 6.11 -14.01 -2.27
N GLU A 38 5.74 -12.86 -1.69
CA GLU A 38 5.84 -12.66 -0.25
C GLU A 38 4.75 -13.44 0.51
N LYS A 39 5.11 -13.90 1.71
CA LYS A 39 4.19 -14.65 2.56
C LYS A 39 3.35 -13.68 3.40
N ILE A 40 2.04 -13.71 3.17
CA ILE A 40 1.06 -13.02 4.02
C ILE A 40 0.99 -13.68 5.40
N GLN A 41 1.07 -12.87 6.45
CA GLN A 41 0.94 -13.31 7.83
C GLN A 41 -0.54 -13.53 8.20
N PRO A 42 -0.87 -14.48 9.10
CA PRO A 42 -2.27 -14.80 9.44
C PRO A 42 -3.11 -13.65 10.01
N HIS A 43 -2.47 -12.57 10.47
CA HIS A 43 -3.13 -11.40 11.05
C HIS A 43 -3.21 -10.21 10.09
N GLU A 44 -2.65 -10.34 8.89
CA GLU A 44 -2.72 -9.30 7.87
C GLU A 44 -4.05 -9.38 7.12
N VAL A 45 -4.68 -8.22 6.95
CA VAL A 45 -5.83 -8.08 6.05
C VAL A 45 -5.30 -7.48 4.76
N VAL A 46 -5.33 -8.29 3.70
CA VAL A 46 -4.77 -7.92 2.40
C VAL A 46 -5.88 -7.79 1.35
N SER A 47 -5.85 -6.70 0.59
CA SER A 47 -6.76 -6.42 -0.53
C SER A 47 -5.98 -5.96 -1.76
N ILE A 48 -6.46 -6.33 -2.96
CA ILE A 48 -5.97 -5.74 -4.21
C ILE A 48 -6.71 -4.42 -4.42
N GLU A 49 -5.98 -3.31 -4.52
CA GLU A 49 -6.54 -1.97 -4.62
C GLU A 49 -5.86 -1.16 -5.74
N ILE A 50 -6.57 -0.19 -6.30
CA ILE A 50 -6.05 0.71 -7.35
C ILE A 50 -5.00 1.64 -6.73
N PHE A 51 -3.83 1.73 -7.35
CA PHE A 51 -2.69 2.49 -6.82
C PHE A 51 -3.04 3.98 -6.59
N ASP A 52 -3.75 4.60 -7.53
CA ASP A 52 -4.13 6.02 -7.43
C ASP A 52 -5.08 6.29 -6.24
N ASP A 53 -6.01 5.37 -5.97
CA ASP A 53 -6.93 5.48 -4.82
C ASP A 53 -6.17 5.30 -3.49
N VAL A 54 -5.20 4.38 -3.45
CA VAL A 54 -4.32 4.17 -2.29
C VAL A 54 -3.51 5.43 -1.97
N ILE A 55 -2.87 6.05 -2.96
CA ILE A 55 -2.09 7.28 -2.76
C ILE A 55 -2.97 8.42 -2.28
N LYS A 56 -4.19 8.53 -2.83
CA LYS A 56 -5.18 9.53 -2.40
C LYS A 56 -5.61 9.32 -0.95
N GLU A 57 -5.87 8.07 -0.55
CA GLU A 57 -6.21 7.74 0.83
C GLU A 57 -5.06 8.06 1.80
N ILE A 58 -3.83 7.61 1.51
CA ILE A 58 -2.67 7.88 2.38
C ILE A 58 -2.43 9.39 2.53
N SER A 59 -2.55 10.14 1.43
CA SER A 59 -2.37 11.60 1.44
C SER A 59 -3.42 12.30 2.31
N SER A 60 -4.63 11.75 2.43
CA SER A 60 -5.67 12.29 3.30
C SER A 60 -5.34 12.18 4.80
N TYR A 61 -4.43 11.29 5.20
CA TYR A 61 -4.00 11.13 6.60
C TYR A 61 -3.11 12.27 7.10
N LEU A 62 -2.60 13.10 6.20
CA LEU A 62 -1.69 14.21 6.48
C LEU A 62 -2.40 15.54 6.73
N ASN A 63 -3.73 15.57 6.57
CA ASN A 63 -4.58 16.73 6.82
C ASN A 63 -5.00 16.82 8.29
#